data_AF-A0A165X4I9-F1
#
_entry.id   AF-A0A165X4I9-F1
#
_cell.length_a   1.000
_cell.length_b   1.000
_cell.length_c   1.000
_cell.angle_alpha   90.00
_cell.angle_beta   90.00
_cell.angle_gamma   90.00
#
_symmetry.space_group_name_H-M   'P 1'
#
loop_
_entity.id
_entity.type
_entity.pdbx_description
1 polymer ?
#
loop_
_entity_poly.entity_id
_entity_poly.type
_entity_poly.pdbx_seq_one_letter_code
_entity_poly.pdbx_strand_id
1 'polypeptide(L)'
;MSEGLLHMRTFVTVDDYLYLLRGVSKEMGVLGRNGMLYLAAAVSDFFVPRNKTSEHKIQSGKGSLIIEMDQVPKVLKPVVAEWAREGFVVSFKLETDAAFFVPKAQAALERYGHQVVIGNDL
;
A
#
# COMPACT_ATOMS: atom_id res chain seq x y z
N MET A 1 -9.87 -27.94 -14.00
CA MET A 1 -9.43 -26.72 -13.28
C MET A 1 -9.49 -27.05 -11.80
N SER A 2 -8.38 -26.96 -11.08
CA SER A 2 -8.37 -27.20 -9.63
C SER A 2 -9.14 -26.09 -8.93
N GLU A 3 -10.26 -26.45 -8.31
CA GLU A 3 -11.06 -25.54 -7.49
C GLU A 3 -10.24 -25.01 -6.31
N GLY A 4 -10.46 -23.75 -5.92
CA GLY A 4 -9.84 -23.14 -4.73
C GLY A 4 -8.47 -22.48 -4.94
N LEU A 5 -7.94 -22.37 -6.17
CA LEU A 5 -6.65 -21.71 -6.42
C LEU A 5 -6.70 -20.17 -6.45
N LEU A 6 -7.87 -19.57 -6.66
CA LEU A 6 -8.04 -18.12 -6.76
C LEU A 6 -9.17 -17.65 -5.86
N HIS A 7 -8.87 -16.62 -5.07
CA HIS A 7 -9.85 -15.94 -4.24
C HIS A 7 -9.77 -14.43 -4.46
N MET A 8 -10.81 -13.84 -5.02
CA MET A 8 -10.83 -12.42 -5.36
C MET A 8 -11.47 -11.58 -4.25
N ARG A 9 -10.81 -10.47 -3.91
CA ARG A 9 -11.32 -9.43 -3.00
C ARG A 9 -11.18 -8.08 -3.68
N THR A 10 -12.24 -7.29 -3.66
CA THR A 10 -12.27 -5.94 -4.22
C THR A 10 -12.13 -4.90 -3.11
N PHE A 11 -11.51 -3.77 -3.46
CA PHE A 11 -11.44 -2.57 -2.63
C PHE A 11 -11.59 -1.36 -3.54
N VAL A 12 -12.03 -0.24 -2.96
CA VAL A 12 -12.17 1.02 -3.70
C VAL A 12 -11.39 2.13 -3.01
N THR A 13 -11.48 2.22 -1.68
CA THR A 13 -10.82 3.26 -0.91
C THR A 13 -9.48 2.80 -0.32
N VAL A 14 -8.64 3.77 0.07
CA VAL A 14 -7.41 3.47 0.82
C VAL A 14 -7.71 2.83 2.18
N ASP A 15 -8.81 3.20 2.82
CA ASP A 15 -9.26 2.59 4.07
C ASP A 15 -9.58 1.09 3.87
N ASP A 16 -10.34 0.76 2.82
CA ASP A 16 -10.68 -0.63 2.47
C ASP A 16 -9.41 -1.44 2.20
N TYR A 17 -8.50 -0.86 1.40
CA TYR A 17 -7.22 -1.48 1.07
C TYR A 17 -6.40 -1.79 2.32
N LEU A 18 -6.23 -0.82 3.24
CA LEU A 18 -5.43 -1.01 4.44
C LEU A 18 -6.05 -2.04 5.39
N TYR A 19 -7.38 -2.05 5.51
CA TYR A 19 -8.08 -3.04 6.33
C TYR A 19 -7.92 -4.46 5.76
N LEU A 20 -8.15 -4.63 4.45
CA LEU A 20 -8.00 -5.92 3.78
C LEU A 20 -6.55 -6.40 3.79
N LEU A 21 -5.59 -5.52 3.52
CA LEU A 21 -4.17 -5.84 3.56
C LEU A 21 -3.77 -6.36 4.94
N ARG A 22 -4.22 -5.70 6.02
CA ARG A 22 -3.96 -6.16 7.38
C ARG A 22 -4.56 -7.54 7.65
N GLY A 23 -5.80 -7.77 7.25
CA GLY A 23 -6.48 -9.05 7.43
C GLY A 23 -5.76 -10.18 6.67
N VAL A 24 -5.59 -10.00 5.36
CA VAL A 24 -4.95 -11.00 4.48
C VAL A 24 -3.51 -11.25 4.88
N SER A 25 -2.73 -10.22 5.24
CA SER A 25 -1.33 -10.41 5.66
C SER A 25 -1.22 -11.32 6.88
N LYS A 26 -2.15 -11.21 7.85
CA LYS A 26 -2.15 -12.06 9.04
C LYS A 26 -2.49 -13.52 8.71
N GLU A 27 -3.47 -13.75 7.84
CA GLU A 27 -3.80 -15.11 7.37
C GLU A 27 -2.63 -15.72 6.58
N MET A 28 -2.00 -14.93 5.71
CA MET A 28 -0.81 -15.34 4.96
C MET A 28 0.40 -15.59 5.87
N GLY A 29 0.48 -14.91 7.02
CA GLY A 29 1.52 -15.10 8.02
C GLY A 29 1.62 -16.54 8.54
N VAL A 30 0.51 -17.29 8.54
CA VAL A 30 0.48 -18.72 8.91
C VAL A 30 1.31 -19.59 7.95
N LEU A 31 1.42 -19.18 6.68
CA LEU A 31 2.20 -19.91 5.66
C LEU A 31 3.71 -19.73 5.84
N GLY A 32 4.13 -18.72 6.61
CA GLY A 32 5.54 -18.35 6.79
C GLY A 32 6.27 -18.25 5.45
N ARG A 33 7.41 -18.94 5.34
CA ARG A 33 8.27 -18.92 4.14
C ARG A 33 7.63 -19.48 2.87
N ASN A 34 6.53 -20.20 3.00
CA ASN A 34 5.78 -20.72 1.85
C ASN A 34 4.74 -19.70 1.33
N GLY A 35 4.52 -18.60 2.05
CA GLY A 35 3.62 -17.52 1.66
C GLY A 35 4.37 -16.35 1.01
N MET A 36 3.77 -15.76 -0.03
CA MET A 36 4.27 -14.55 -0.66
C MET A 36 3.21 -13.44 -0.63
N LEU A 37 3.62 -12.23 -0.26
CA LEU A 37 2.86 -11.00 -0.42
C LEU A 37 3.45 -10.21 -1.60
N TYR A 38 2.72 -10.14 -2.70
CA TYR A 38 3.10 -9.39 -3.90
C TYR A 38 2.31 -8.08 -3.97
N LEU A 39 2.88 -6.99 -3.47
CA LEU A 39 2.19 -5.74 -3.18
C LEU A 39 2.31 -4.72 -4.33
N ALA A 40 1.58 -4.98 -5.41
CA ALA A 40 1.61 -4.17 -6.65
C ALA A 40 0.57 -3.04 -6.72
N ALA A 41 -0.22 -2.84 -5.67
CA ALA A 41 -1.24 -1.78 -5.65
C ALA A 41 -0.59 -0.39 -5.61
N ALA A 42 -1.10 0.54 -6.42
CA ALA A 42 -0.77 1.96 -6.31
C ALA A 42 -1.59 2.57 -5.16
N VAL A 43 -1.00 2.59 -3.97
CA VAL A 43 -1.65 3.10 -2.74
C VAL A 43 -1.48 4.61 -2.67
N SER A 44 -2.57 5.34 -2.39
CA SER A 44 -2.51 6.79 -2.15
C SER A 44 -1.51 7.14 -1.04
N ASP A 45 -0.69 8.16 -1.27
CA ASP A 45 0.22 8.67 -0.24
C ASP A 45 -0.48 9.58 0.78
N PHE A 46 -1.62 10.16 0.39
CA PHE A 46 -2.41 11.09 1.19
C PHE A 46 -3.89 10.71 1.18
N PHE A 47 -4.63 11.08 2.21
CA PHE A 47 -6.07 10.88 2.34
C PHE A 47 -6.73 12.08 3.02
N VAL A 48 -8.05 12.25 2.85
CA VAL A 48 -8.82 13.25 3.60
C VAL A 48 -9.39 12.57 4.85
N PRO A 49 -9.04 13.02 6.07
CA PRO A 49 -9.63 12.49 7.29
C PRO A 49 -11.16 12.58 7.30
N ARG A 50 -11.84 11.58 7.84
CA ARG A 50 -13.32 11.54 7.86
C ARG A 50 -13.93 12.75 8.56
N ASN A 51 -13.30 13.24 9.63
CA ASN A 51 -13.71 14.44 10.35
C ASN A 51 -13.46 15.76 9.59
N LYS A 52 -12.64 15.73 8.52
CA LYS A 52 -12.39 16.85 7.60
C LYS A 52 -13.14 16.69 6.26
N THR A 53 -13.82 15.57 6.05
CA THR A 53 -14.53 15.29 4.79
C THR A 53 -15.89 15.97 4.80
N SER A 54 -16.18 16.78 3.77
CA SER A 54 -17.51 17.40 3.64
C SER A 54 -18.56 16.35 3.28
N GLU A 55 -19.69 16.34 4.00
CA GLU A 55 -20.82 15.45 3.70
C GLU A 55 -21.52 15.79 2.39
N HIS A 56 -21.36 17.03 1.91
CA HIS A 56 -22.00 17.53 0.71
C HIS A 56 -20.97 17.94 -0.33
N LYS A 57 -21.44 18.04 -1.58
CA LYS A 57 -20.62 18.55 -2.68
C LYS A 57 -20.08 19.93 -2.31
N ILE A 58 -18.76 20.07 -2.33
CA ILE A 58 -18.08 21.36 -2.17
C ILE A 58 -18.57 22.29 -3.29
N GLN A 59 -19.12 23.44 -2.91
CA GLN A 59 -19.73 24.38 -3.85
C GLN A 59 -18.67 25.21 -4.56
N SER A 60 -18.80 25.36 -5.89
CA SER A 60 -17.92 26.22 -6.68
C SER A 60 -18.34 27.69 -6.53
N GLY A 61 -17.70 28.41 -5.60
CA GLY A 61 -17.83 29.87 -5.43
C GLY A 61 -16.75 30.67 -6.17
N LYS A 62 -16.70 32.00 -5.95
CA LYS A 62 -15.58 32.85 -6.41
C LYS A 62 -14.39 32.67 -5.47
N GLY A 63 -13.29 32.07 -5.94
CA GLY A 63 -12.04 31.87 -5.18
C GLY A 63 -11.29 30.60 -5.58
N SER A 64 -10.21 30.28 -4.87
CA SER A 64 -9.42 29.05 -5.04
C SER A 64 -9.91 27.93 -4.11
N LEU A 65 -9.88 26.68 -4.59
CA LEU A 65 -10.11 25.49 -3.75
C LEU A 65 -8.79 25.08 -3.08
N ILE A 66 -8.81 24.94 -1.76
CA ILE A 66 -7.70 24.39 -0.97
C ILE A 66 -8.15 23.05 -0.39
N ILE A 67 -7.41 21.99 -0.68
CA ILE A 67 -7.65 20.65 -0.13
C ILE A 67 -6.50 20.33 0.82
N GLU A 68 -6.84 20.16 2.10
CA GLU A 68 -5.90 19.68 3.11
C GLU A 68 -6.03 18.16 3.25
N MET A 69 -4.91 17.46 3.17
CA MET A 69 -4.85 16.00 3.25
C MET A 69 -3.78 15.56 4.24
N ASP A 70 -4.04 14.46 4.95
CA ASP A 70 -3.12 13.86 5.88
C ASP A 70 -2.35 12.73 5.18
N GLN A 71 -1.14 12.42 5.66
CA GLN A 71 -0.34 11.31 5.10
C GLN A 71 -0.94 9.95 5.48
N VAL A 72 -0.99 9.03 4.52
CA VAL A 72 -1.39 7.65 4.76
C VAL A 72 -0.32 6.93 5.60
N PRO A 73 -0.72 6.22 6.68
CA PRO A 73 0.21 5.45 7.49
C PRO A 73 1.00 4.43 6.64
N LYS A 74 2.32 4.39 6.82
CA LYS A 74 3.19 3.44 6.11
C LYS A 74 3.14 2.06 6.79
N VAL A 75 2.33 1.16 6.24
CA VAL A 75 2.04 -0.16 6.84
C VAL A 75 2.99 -1.29 6.43
N LEU A 76 3.97 -1.05 5.55
CA LEU A 76 4.92 -2.10 5.16
C LEU A 76 5.76 -2.60 6.35
N LYS A 77 6.13 -1.72 7.28
CA LYS A 77 6.88 -2.12 8.48
C LYS A 77 6.11 -3.13 9.35
N PRO A 78 4.85 -2.89 9.76
CA PRO A 78 4.10 -3.90 10.50
C PRO A 78 3.75 -5.14 9.66
N VAL A 79 3.60 -5.04 8.34
CA VAL A 79 3.49 -6.24 7.47
C VAL A 79 4.69 -7.16 7.68
N VAL A 80 5.91 -6.62 7.60
CA VAL A 80 7.15 -7.39 7.71
C VAL A 80 7.48 -7.80 9.15
N ALA A 81 7.21 -6.93 10.14
CA ALA A 81 7.62 -7.18 11.52
C ALA A 81 6.62 -8.02 12.32
N GLU A 82 5.32 -7.93 11.98
CA GLU A 82 4.24 -8.45 12.83
C GLU A 82 3.24 -9.32 12.08
N TRP A 83 2.75 -8.89 10.91
CA TRP A 83 1.61 -9.56 10.28
C TRP A 83 2.02 -10.79 9.46
N ALA A 84 3.17 -10.74 8.78
CA ALA A 84 3.70 -11.81 7.93
C ALA A 84 5.21 -11.98 8.11
N ARG A 85 5.67 -12.14 9.36
CA ARG A 85 7.09 -12.07 9.74
C ARG A 85 8.04 -12.98 8.94
N GLU A 86 7.64 -14.21 8.68
CA GLU A 86 8.44 -15.18 7.90
C GLU A 86 8.02 -15.24 6.42
N GLY A 87 7.06 -14.40 6.01
CA GLY A 87 6.58 -14.34 4.63
C GLY A 87 7.57 -13.67 3.68
N PHE A 88 7.49 -14.03 2.41
CA PHE A 88 8.25 -13.37 1.35
C PHE A 88 7.47 -12.15 0.84
N VAL A 89 7.95 -10.96 1.13
CA VAL A 89 7.29 -9.69 0.82
C VAL A 89 8.00 -8.99 -0.35
N VAL A 90 7.24 -8.79 -1.42
CA VAL A 90 7.64 -8.03 -2.61
C VAL A 90 6.85 -6.73 -2.63
N SER A 91 7.54 -5.60 -2.72
CA SER A 91 6.90 -4.28 -2.89
C SER A 91 7.24 -3.66 -4.24
N PHE A 92 6.45 -2.67 -4.62
CA PHE A 92 6.64 -1.92 -5.87
C PHE A 92 7.02 -0.48 -5.59
N LYS A 93 7.91 0.05 -6.42
CA LYS A 93 8.27 1.47 -6.42
C LYS A 93 8.16 2.03 -7.84
N LEU A 94 7.22 2.93 -8.04
CA LEU A 94 7.06 3.64 -9.30
C LEU A 94 7.79 4.98 -9.22
N GLU A 95 8.71 5.24 -10.15
CA GLU A 95 9.45 6.49 -10.22
C GLU A 95 9.53 6.96 -11.67
N THR A 96 9.31 8.25 -11.91
CA THR A 96 9.38 8.86 -13.25
C THR A 96 10.74 9.50 -13.54
N ASP A 97 11.57 9.67 -12.53
CA ASP A 97 12.90 10.26 -12.63
C ASP A 97 13.96 9.20 -12.33
N ALA A 98 14.77 8.89 -13.33
CA ALA A 98 15.81 7.88 -13.28
C ALA A 98 16.85 8.14 -12.17
N ALA A 99 17.07 9.41 -11.79
CA ALA A 99 17.99 9.75 -10.72
C ALA A 99 17.53 9.23 -9.35
N PHE A 100 16.22 9.03 -9.16
CA PHE A 100 15.64 8.56 -7.90
C PHE A 100 15.33 7.07 -7.85
N PHE A 101 15.39 6.37 -8.98
CA PHE A 101 14.95 4.98 -9.11
C PHE A 101 15.65 4.03 -8.14
N VAL A 102 16.96 3.85 -8.29
CA VAL A 102 17.77 2.96 -7.44
C VAL A 102 17.82 3.45 -5.98
N PRO A 103 18.08 4.74 -5.70
CA PRO A 103 18.15 5.23 -4.31
C PRO A 103 16.86 5.01 -3.53
N LYS A 104 15.69 5.24 -4.14
CA LYS A 104 14.42 5.04 -3.43
C LYS A 104 14.06 3.58 -3.24
N ALA A 105 14.47 2.70 -4.16
CA ALA A 105 14.30 1.26 -4.00
C ALA A 105 15.17 0.74 -2.83
N GLN A 106 16.45 1.14 -2.77
CA GLN A 106 17.35 0.80 -1.67
C GLN A 106 16.83 1.33 -0.33
N ALA A 107 16.40 2.60 -0.28
CA ALA A 107 15.84 3.19 0.92
C ALA A 107 14.58 2.45 1.41
N ALA A 108 13.76 1.91 0.50
CA ALA A 108 12.60 1.09 0.87
C ALA A 108 13.02 -0.27 1.47
N LEU A 109 14.05 -0.92 0.92
CA LEU A 109 14.61 -2.15 1.50
C LEU A 109 15.14 -1.90 2.91
N GLU A 110 15.96 -0.87 3.10
CA GLU A 110 16.53 -0.50 4.40
C GLU A 110 15.45 -0.13 5.42
N ARG A 111 14.45 0.67 5.00
CA ARG A 111 13.41 1.16 5.90
C ARG A 111 12.48 0.06 6.40
N TYR A 112 12.13 -0.90 5.54
CA TYR A 112 11.09 -1.89 5.83
C TYR A 112 11.62 -3.30 6.06
N GLY A 113 12.83 -3.63 5.61
CA GLY A 113 13.45 -4.94 5.81
C GLY A 113 12.79 -6.10 5.06
N HIS A 114 12.06 -5.80 3.99
CA HIS A 114 11.45 -6.82 3.11
C HIS A 114 12.44 -7.27 2.02
N GLN A 115 12.09 -8.34 1.30
CA GLN A 115 13.04 -9.11 0.50
C GLN A 115 13.30 -8.51 -0.89
N VAL A 116 12.28 -7.93 -1.53
CA VAL A 116 12.38 -7.43 -2.91
C VAL A 116 11.60 -6.13 -3.09
N VAL A 117 12.24 -5.15 -3.72
CA VAL A 117 11.57 -4.00 -4.34
C VAL A 117 11.65 -4.15 -5.85
N ILE A 118 10.49 -4.15 -6.52
CA ILE A 118 10.40 -4.07 -7.98
C ILE A 118 10.17 -2.60 -8.35
N GLY A 119 11.16 -2.01 -9.01
CA GLY A 119 11.05 -0.67 -9.55
C GLY A 119 10.45 -0.69 -10.95
N ASN A 120 9.54 0.23 -11.28
CA ASN A 120 9.06 0.48 -12.64
C ASN A 120 9.27 1.95 -13.01
N ASP A 121 9.53 2.21 -14.29
CA ASP A 121 9.41 3.53 -14.91
C ASP A 121 8.07 3.66 -15.66
N LEU A 122 7.72 4.89 -16.05
CA LEU A 122 6.46 5.27 -16.71
C LEU A 122 6.73 5.82 -18.11
#